data_AF-A0A0X8GM19-F1
#
_entry.id   AF-A0A0X8GM19-F1
#
_cell.length_a   1.000
_cell.length_b   1.000
_cell.length_c   1.000
_cell.angle_alpha   90.00
_cell.angle_beta   90.00
_cell.angle_gamma   90.00
#
_symmetry.space_group_name_H-M   'P 1'
#
loop_
_entity.id
_entity.type
_entity.pdbx_description
1 polymer ?
#
loop_
_entity_poly.entity_id
_entity_poly.type
_entity_poly.pdbx_seq_one_letter_code
_entity_poly.pdbx_strand_id
1 'polypeptide(L)'
;MIASLTGLLLWGTTGAALARSGWKKNRFLVAIGALIILSSPWLLGLLSFPSLATAGLACGLLFKQKLRPALAGWLLISGTALYSSALGVWAFDIYALGYAPQVLLIWCAISLALAWQQDHKALALAWLLALALFPLGVLESVNLWDAMLDPMAMITGAVALLRCLKR
;
A
#
# COMPACT_ATOMS: atom_id res chain seq x y z
N MET A 1 -8.03 -13.82 -12.76
CA MET A 1 -8.69 -13.11 -11.64
C MET A 1 -9.83 -12.29 -12.20
N ILE A 2 -11.05 -12.49 -11.72
CA ILE A 2 -12.20 -11.64 -12.05
C ILE A 2 -12.11 -10.44 -11.11
N ALA A 3 -11.99 -9.22 -11.64
CA ALA A 3 -12.00 -8.01 -10.80
C ALA A 3 -13.29 -8.02 -9.95
N SER A 4 -13.17 -7.83 -8.64
CA SER A 4 -14.33 -7.79 -7.76
C SER A 4 -15.23 -6.62 -8.18
N LEU A 5 -16.55 -6.88 -8.26
CA LEU A 5 -17.55 -5.87 -8.64
C LEU A 5 -17.47 -4.61 -7.77
N THR A 6 -17.12 -4.80 -6.49
CA THR A 6 -16.90 -3.75 -5.51
C THR A 6 -15.70 -2.87 -5.85
N GLY A 7 -14.58 -3.46 -6.30
CA GLY A 7 -13.44 -2.71 -6.79
C GLY A 7 -13.83 -1.84 -8.01
N LEU A 8 -14.49 -2.44 -9.00
CA LEU A 8 -14.94 -1.73 -10.22
C LEU A 8 -15.77 -0.48 -9.87
N LEU A 9 -16.71 -0.62 -8.93
CA LEU A 9 -17.57 0.47 -8.49
C LEU A 9 -16.80 1.56 -7.73
N LEU A 10 -15.90 1.18 -6.80
CA LEU A 10 -15.10 2.14 -6.04
C LEU A 10 -14.19 2.97 -6.96
N TRP A 11 -13.51 2.33 -7.90
CA TRP A 11 -12.58 3.01 -8.80
C TRP A 11 -13.28 3.79 -9.90
N GLY A 12 -14.38 3.25 -10.45
CA GLY A 12 -15.22 3.97 -11.41
C GLY A 12 -15.78 5.26 -10.82
N THR A 13 -16.31 5.20 -9.59
CA THR A 13 -16.85 6.38 -8.89
C THR A 13 -15.74 7.38 -8.52
N THR A 14 -14.58 6.91 -8.07
CA THR A 14 -13.44 7.76 -7.71
C THR A 14 -12.86 8.49 -8.93
N GLY A 15 -12.64 7.77 -10.03
CA GLY A 15 -12.17 8.36 -11.28
C GLY A 15 -13.18 9.35 -11.88
N ALA A 16 -14.48 9.03 -11.83
CA ALA A 16 -15.53 9.94 -12.30
C ALA A 16 -15.65 11.21 -11.44
N ALA A 17 -15.52 11.09 -10.12
CA ALA A 17 -15.53 12.23 -9.21
C ALA A 17 -14.32 13.16 -9.44
N LEU A 18 -13.12 12.59 -9.63
CA LEU A 18 -11.90 13.33 -9.97
C LEU A 18 -12.01 14.05 -11.32
N ALA A 19 -12.50 13.34 -12.35
CA ALA A 19 -12.69 13.92 -13.67
C ALA A 19 -13.72 15.06 -13.64
N ARG A 20 -14.83 14.88 -12.92
CA ARG A 20 -15.88 15.91 -12.76
C ARG A 20 -15.37 17.13 -12.01
N SER A 21 -14.58 16.94 -10.96
CA SER A 21 -13.96 18.03 -10.19
C SER A 21 -12.95 18.83 -11.04
N GLY A 22 -12.21 18.13 -11.91
CA GLY A 22 -11.24 18.74 -12.83
C GLY A 22 -11.83 19.41 -14.07
N TRP A 23 -13.04 19.02 -14.50
CA TRP A 23 -13.57 19.25 -15.86
C TRP A 23 -13.45 20.68 -16.39
N LYS A 24 -13.64 21.69 -15.52
CA LYS A 24 -13.54 23.12 -15.90
C LYS A 24 -12.31 23.84 -15.34
N LYS A 25 -11.61 23.25 -14.36
CA LYS A 25 -10.58 23.95 -13.56
C LYS A 25 -9.18 23.39 -13.73
N ASN A 26 -9.04 22.11 -14.04
CA ASN A 26 -7.74 21.46 -14.03
C ASN A 26 -7.72 20.21 -14.92
N ARG A 27 -7.13 20.35 -16.12
CA ARG A 27 -6.98 19.26 -17.10
C ARG A 27 -6.15 18.10 -16.56
N PHE A 28 -5.26 18.34 -15.60
CA PHE A 28 -4.48 17.29 -14.95
C PHE A 28 -5.37 16.38 -14.08
N LEU A 29 -6.34 16.94 -13.34
CA LEU A 29 -7.30 16.16 -12.57
C LEU A 29 -8.25 15.35 -13.48
N VAL A 30 -8.60 15.92 -14.64
CA VAL A 30 -9.36 15.20 -15.67
C VAL A 30 -8.56 14.03 -16.23
N ALA A 31 -7.29 14.26 -16.57
CA ALA A 31 -6.40 13.22 -17.06
C ALA A 31 -6.21 12.11 -16.02
N ILE A 32 -5.98 12.43 -14.74
CA ILE A 32 -5.89 11.45 -13.67
C ILE A 32 -7.20 10.68 -13.50
N GLY A 33 -8.35 11.35 -13.47
CA GLY A 33 -9.65 10.70 -13.35
C GLY A 33 -9.95 9.74 -14.52
N ALA A 34 -9.64 10.16 -15.75
CA ALA A 34 -9.78 9.33 -16.94
C ALA A 34 -8.80 8.14 -16.93
N LEU A 35 -7.57 8.37 -16.49
CA LEU A 35 -6.54 7.33 -16.39
C LEU A 35 -6.96 6.28 -15.37
N ILE A 36 -7.50 6.67 -14.21
CA ILE A 36 -8.07 5.77 -13.20
C ILE A 36 -9.21 4.90 -13.76
N ILE A 37 -10.12 5.48 -14.55
CA ILE A 37 -11.23 4.74 -15.17
C ILE A 37 -10.71 3.73 -16.21
N LEU A 38 -9.80 4.18 -17.08
CA LEU A 38 -9.30 3.39 -18.22
C LEU A 38 -8.34 2.28 -17.80
N SER A 39 -7.54 2.52 -16.77
CA SER A 39 -6.67 1.50 -16.22
C SER A 39 -7.39 0.60 -15.23
N SER A 40 -8.71 0.77 -15.02
CA SER A 40 -9.46 0.04 -14.01
C SER A 40 -9.29 -1.47 -14.09
N PRO A 41 -9.33 -2.23 -15.20
CA PRO A 41 -9.19 -3.70 -15.09
C PRO A 41 -7.81 -4.17 -14.57
N TRP A 42 -6.75 -3.38 -14.80
CA TRP A 42 -5.38 -3.68 -14.37
C TRP A 42 -5.03 -3.04 -13.02
N LEU A 43 -5.48 -1.81 -12.76
CA LEU A 43 -5.43 -1.16 -11.44
C LEU A 43 -6.39 -1.82 -10.45
N LEU A 44 -7.43 -2.51 -10.88
CA LEU A 44 -8.30 -3.36 -10.06
C LEU A 44 -7.72 -4.75 -9.82
N GLY A 45 -6.53 -5.06 -10.32
CA GLY A 45 -5.72 -6.14 -9.77
C GLY A 45 -4.76 -5.62 -8.70
N LEU A 46 -4.21 -4.42 -8.94
CA LEU A 46 -3.15 -3.78 -8.13
C LEU A 46 -3.65 -2.92 -6.95
N LEU A 47 -4.88 -2.41 -6.99
CA LEU A 47 -5.46 -1.44 -6.06
C LEU A 47 -6.90 -1.79 -5.61
N SER A 48 -7.44 -2.91 -6.05
CA SER A 48 -8.80 -3.39 -5.72
C SER A 48 -8.96 -3.71 -4.25
N PHE A 49 -7.88 -4.05 -3.56
CA PHE A 49 -7.82 -4.11 -2.11
C PHE A 49 -6.56 -3.40 -1.64
N PRO A 50 -6.66 -2.17 -1.09
CA PRO A 50 -5.52 -1.58 -0.41
C PRO A 50 -5.06 -2.56 0.66
N SER A 51 -3.75 -2.80 0.74
CA SER A 51 -3.22 -3.68 1.78
C SER A 51 -3.65 -3.18 3.13
N LEU A 52 -3.64 -4.07 4.13
CA LEU A 52 -3.88 -3.66 5.50
C LEU A 52 -2.90 -2.56 5.91
N ALA A 53 -1.67 -2.54 5.38
CA ALA A 53 -0.74 -1.44 5.62
C ALA A 53 -1.25 -0.08 5.11
N THR A 54 -1.80 0.00 3.90
CA THR A 54 -2.40 1.25 3.39
C THR A 54 -3.63 1.64 4.20
N ALA A 55 -4.45 0.68 4.62
CA ALA A 55 -5.56 0.95 5.54
C ALA A 55 -5.05 1.49 6.90
N GLY A 56 -3.98 0.92 7.44
CA GLY A 56 -3.32 1.36 8.67
C GLY A 56 -2.73 2.76 8.57
N LEU A 57 -2.14 3.11 7.42
CA LEU A 57 -1.67 4.47 7.12
C LEU A 57 -2.83 5.46 7.03
N ALA A 58 -3.89 5.13 6.29
CA ALA A 58 -5.07 5.98 6.17
C ALA A 58 -5.76 6.20 7.54
N CYS A 59 -5.88 5.15 8.33
CA CYS A 59 -6.38 5.20 9.71
C CYS A 59 -5.47 6.06 10.59
N GLY A 60 -4.15 5.93 10.44
CA GLY A 60 -3.17 6.79 11.10
C GLY A 60 -3.38 8.28 10.81
N LEU A 61 -3.73 8.65 9.57
CA LEU A 61 -4.09 10.03 9.23
C LEU A 61 -5.33 10.53 10.00
N LEU A 62 -6.36 9.70 10.13
CA LEU A 62 -7.57 10.03 10.89
C LEU A 62 -7.24 10.27 12.38
N PHE A 63 -6.33 9.47 12.92
CA PHE A 63 -5.85 9.60 14.30
C PHE A 63 -4.67 10.58 14.47
N LYS A 64 -4.33 11.35 13.43
CA LYS A 64 -3.22 12.33 13.42
C LYS A 64 -1.86 11.73 13.78
N GLN A 65 -1.67 10.43 13.56
CA GLN A 65 -0.39 9.75 13.72
C GLN A 65 0.55 10.20 12.59
N LYS A 66 1.76 10.63 12.95
CA LYS A 66 2.73 11.13 11.98
C LYS A 66 3.61 9.98 11.51
N LEU A 67 3.76 9.84 10.20
CA LEU A 67 4.76 8.95 9.62
C LEU A 67 6.14 9.59 9.77
N ARG A 68 6.92 9.11 10.74
CA ARG A 68 8.27 9.64 11.05
C ARG A 68 9.32 9.08 10.07
N PRO A 69 10.50 9.71 9.94
CA PRO A 69 11.45 9.41 8.87
C PRO A 69 11.91 7.94 8.80
N ALA A 70 12.20 7.28 9.93
CA ALA A 70 12.71 5.92 9.87
C ALA A 70 11.66 4.92 9.37
N LEU A 71 10.41 5.01 9.83
CA LEU A 71 9.30 4.19 9.34
C LEU A 71 8.95 4.53 7.88
N ALA A 72 8.96 5.81 7.53
CA ALA A 72 8.77 6.26 6.15
C ALA A 72 9.84 5.68 5.20
N GLY A 73 11.11 5.73 5.61
CA GLY A 73 12.23 5.15 4.88
C GLY A 73 12.16 3.64 4.82
N TRP A 74 11.74 2.98 5.89
CA TRP A 74 11.53 1.53 5.90
C TRP A 74 10.48 1.08 4.88
N LEU A 75 9.33 1.77 4.81
CA LEU A 75 8.30 1.51 3.80
C LEU A 75 8.83 1.70 2.38
N LEU A 76 9.59 2.78 2.15
CA LEU A 76 10.17 3.08 0.85
C LEU A 76 11.20 2.04 0.42
N ILE A 77 12.16 1.73 1.28
CA ILE A 77 13.24 0.77 0.98
C ILE A 77 12.65 -0.63 0.77
N SER A 78 11.78 -1.07 1.67
CA SER A 78 11.12 -2.38 1.56
C SER A 78 10.29 -2.48 0.29
N GLY A 79 9.49 -1.46 -0.02
CA GLY A 79 8.67 -1.44 -1.22
C GLY A 79 9.53 -1.44 -2.49
N THR A 80 10.59 -0.63 -2.50
CA THR A 80 11.50 -0.57 -3.66
C THR A 80 12.16 -1.93 -3.89
N ALA A 81 12.70 -2.56 -2.84
CA ALA A 81 13.31 -3.88 -2.94
C ALA A 81 12.29 -4.93 -3.43
N LEU A 82 11.11 -4.96 -2.82
CA LEU A 82 10.04 -5.89 -3.16
C LEU A 82 9.60 -5.73 -4.62
N TYR A 83 9.18 -4.53 -5.01
CA TYR A 83 8.59 -4.29 -6.34
C TYR A 83 9.62 -4.32 -7.46
N SER A 84 10.86 -3.89 -7.22
CA SER A 84 11.92 -4.08 -8.22
C SER A 84 12.26 -5.55 -8.44
N SER A 85 12.21 -6.39 -7.38
CA SER A 85 12.41 -7.83 -7.52
C SER A 85 11.29 -8.51 -8.31
N ALA A 86 10.03 -8.12 -8.05
CA ALA A 86 8.88 -8.62 -8.80
C ALA A 86 8.90 -8.23 -10.29
N LEU A 87 9.56 -7.11 -10.63
CA LEU A 87 9.77 -6.67 -12.02
C LEU A 87 10.93 -7.41 -12.71
N GLY A 88 11.62 -8.32 -12.03
CA GLY A 88 12.75 -9.06 -12.57
C GLY A 88 14.05 -8.23 -12.68
N VAL A 89 14.14 -7.10 -11.96
CA VAL A 89 15.38 -6.31 -11.89
C VAL A 89 16.50 -7.09 -11.20
N TRP A 90 16.14 -7.97 -10.26
CA TRP A 90 17.06 -8.81 -9.51
C TRP A 90 16.86 -10.27 -9.88
N ALA A 91 17.94 -11.07 -9.83
CA ALA A 91 17.87 -12.52 -10.03
C ALA A 91 17.10 -13.25 -8.92
N PHE A 92 16.97 -12.64 -7.74
CA PHE A 92 16.24 -13.17 -6.60
C PHE A 92 14.91 -12.43 -6.43
N ASP A 93 13.80 -13.19 -6.44
CA ASP A 93 12.46 -12.67 -6.27
C ASP A 93 12.09 -12.61 -4.77
N ILE A 94 12.16 -11.41 -4.19
CA ILE A 94 11.79 -11.17 -2.78
C ILE A 94 10.28 -11.30 -2.60
N TYR A 95 9.50 -11.01 -3.65
CA TYR A 95 8.04 -11.11 -3.59
C TYR A 95 7.57 -12.57 -3.45
N ALA A 96 8.32 -13.53 -4.00
CA ALA A 96 8.07 -14.96 -3.78
C ALA A 96 8.20 -15.40 -2.31
N LEU A 97 8.94 -14.66 -1.47
CA LEU A 97 9.08 -14.99 -0.04
C LEU A 97 7.75 -14.89 0.72
N GLY A 98 6.78 -14.12 0.23
CA GLY A 98 5.50 -13.98 0.90
C GLY A 98 4.58 -15.20 0.80
N TYR A 99 4.93 -16.20 -0.02
CA TYR A 99 4.31 -17.53 0.03
C TYR A 99 4.86 -18.40 1.17
N ALA A 100 6.00 -18.03 1.77
CA ALA A 100 6.65 -18.71 2.88
C ALA A 100 6.74 -17.76 4.09
N PRO A 101 5.63 -17.51 4.81
CA PRO A 101 5.49 -16.41 5.78
C PRO A 101 6.53 -16.44 6.92
N GLN A 102 7.01 -17.62 7.32
CA GLN A 102 8.08 -17.74 8.32
C GLN A 102 9.36 -16.96 7.95
N VAL A 103 9.67 -16.81 6.65
CA VAL A 103 10.85 -16.08 6.19
C VAL A 103 10.68 -14.57 6.40
N LEU A 104 9.45 -14.08 6.51
CA LEU A 104 9.13 -12.66 6.69
C LEU A 104 9.13 -12.21 8.16
N LEU A 105 9.30 -13.13 9.13
CA LEU A 105 9.21 -12.79 10.55
C LEU A 105 10.19 -11.69 10.98
N ILE A 106 11.40 -11.67 10.43
CA ILE A 106 12.39 -10.61 10.70
C ILE A 106 11.89 -9.27 10.18
N TRP A 107 11.37 -9.23 8.95
CA TRP A 107 10.80 -8.02 8.37
C TRP A 107 9.61 -7.53 9.20
N CYS A 108 8.72 -8.44 9.63
CA CYS A 108 7.58 -8.12 10.47
C CYS A 108 8.01 -7.56 11.83
N ALA A 109 9.02 -8.16 12.47
CA ALA A 109 9.54 -7.70 13.75
C ALA A 109 10.11 -6.27 13.66
N ILE A 110 10.91 -5.98 12.63
CA ILE A 110 11.45 -4.64 12.37
C ILE A 110 10.31 -3.65 12.11
N SER A 111 9.36 -4.03 11.26
CA SER A 111 8.19 -3.21 10.91
C SER A 111 7.39 -2.83 12.15
N LEU A 112 7.02 -3.82 12.97
CA LEU A 112 6.28 -3.60 14.21
C LEU A 112 7.07 -2.77 15.22
N ALA A 113 8.36 -3.04 15.39
CA ALA A 113 9.23 -2.27 16.28
C ALA A 113 9.29 -0.79 15.86
N LEU A 114 9.51 -0.51 14.57
CA LEU A 114 9.55 0.85 14.04
C LEU A 114 8.20 1.57 14.19
N ALA A 115 7.09 0.90 13.84
CA ALA A 115 5.76 1.49 13.99
C ALA A 115 5.42 1.80 15.44
N TRP A 116 5.79 0.91 16.37
CA TRP A 116 5.57 1.11 17.80
C TRP A 116 6.44 2.24 18.36
N GLN A 117 7.75 2.19 18.11
CA GLN A 117 8.71 3.21 18.59
C GLN A 117 8.40 4.61 18.04
N GLN A 118 7.82 4.71 16.84
CA GLN A 118 7.46 5.98 16.21
C GLN A 118 6.01 6.40 16.46
N ASP A 119 5.29 5.70 17.35
CA ASP A 119 3.91 5.97 17.78
C ASP A 119 2.88 5.91 16.64
N HIS A 120 3.14 5.08 15.62
CA HIS A 120 2.22 4.84 14.50
C HIS A 120 1.37 3.57 14.72
N LYS A 121 0.66 3.54 15.85
CA LYS A 121 -0.12 2.39 16.34
C LYS A 121 -1.13 1.83 15.33
N ALA A 122 -1.74 2.67 14.50
CA ALA A 122 -2.71 2.23 13.49
C ALA A 122 -2.07 1.30 12.44
N LEU A 123 -0.82 1.58 12.06
CA LEU A 123 -0.07 0.74 11.11
C LEU A 123 0.43 -0.54 11.79
N ALA A 124 0.90 -0.44 13.04
CA ALA A 124 1.28 -1.60 13.83
C ALA A 124 0.11 -2.59 13.98
N LEU A 125 -1.08 -2.09 14.32
CA LEU A 125 -2.29 -2.90 14.43
C LEU A 125 -2.69 -3.52 13.09
N ALA A 126 -2.62 -2.77 12.00
CA ALA A 126 -2.89 -3.30 10.68
C ALA A 126 -1.95 -4.47 10.30
N TRP A 127 -0.66 -4.35 10.60
CA TRP A 127 0.30 -5.44 10.40
C TRP A 127 0.03 -6.64 11.30
N LEU A 128 -0.31 -6.42 12.58
CA LEU A 128 -0.71 -7.52 13.47
C LEU A 128 -1.98 -8.22 12.97
N LEU A 129 -2.96 -7.48 12.46
CA LEU A 129 -4.17 -8.05 11.86
C LEU A 129 -3.83 -8.89 10.63
N ALA A 130 -2.98 -8.39 9.73
CA ALA A 130 -2.54 -9.16 8.58
C ALA A 130 -1.86 -10.48 9.00
N LEU A 131 -0.96 -10.44 10.01
CA LEU A 131 -0.32 -11.65 10.54
C LEU A 131 -1.30 -12.63 11.20
N ALA A 132 -2.32 -12.11 11.90
CA ALA A 132 -3.32 -12.94 12.56
C ALA A 132 -4.32 -13.56 11.57
N LEU A 133 -4.68 -12.83 10.50
CA LEU A 133 -5.66 -13.25 9.50
C LEU A 133 -5.05 -14.15 8.41
N PHE A 134 -3.76 -13.99 8.11
CA PHE A 134 -3.07 -14.80 7.10
C PHE A 134 -3.19 -16.32 7.32
N PRO A 135 -2.88 -16.90 8.49
CA PRO A 135 -3.02 -18.33 8.72
C PRO A 135 -4.47 -18.82 8.70
N LEU A 136 -5.45 -17.93 8.85
CA LEU A 136 -6.88 -18.26 8.78
C LEU A 136 -7.37 -18.39 7.32
N GLY A 137 -6.56 -18.01 6.33
CA GLY A 137 -6.93 -18.09 4.91
C GLY A 137 -8.07 -17.16 4.51
N VAL A 138 -8.34 -16.12 5.31
CA VAL A 138 -9.43 -15.16 5.07
C VAL A 138 -8.98 -13.93 4.28
N LEU A 139 -7.68 -13.74 4.10
CA LEU A 139 -7.13 -12.72 3.23
C LEU A 139 -7.32 -13.14 1.76
N GLU A 140 -7.56 -12.16 0.88
CA GLU A 140 -7.82 -12.42 -0.53
C GLU A 140 -6.62 -13.07 -1.24
N SER A 141 -5.40 -12.65 -0.86
CA SER A 141 -4.17 -13.20 -1.40
C SER A 141 -3.55 -14.23 -0.47
N VAL A 142 -2.99 -15.28 -1.07
CA VAL A 142 -2.14 -16.28 -0.41
C VAL A 142 -0.69 -15.82 -0.25
N ASN A 143 -0.35 -14.61 -0.72
CA ASN A 143 0.95 -13.99 -0.52
C ASN A 143 0.85 -12.93 0.59
N LEU A 144 1.60 -13.12 1.69
CA LEU A 144 1.53 -12.24 2.86
C LEU A 144 1.96 -10.79 2.54
N TRP A 145 2.80 -10.58 1.52
CA TRP A 145 3.21 -9.24 1.11
C TRP A 145 2.02 -8.36 0.72
N ASP A 146 1.01 -8.93 0.07
CA ASP A 146 -0.14 -8.18 -0.44
C ASP A 146 -0.98 -7.56 0.69
N ALA A 147 -0.90 -8.12 1.90
CA ALA A 147 -1.52 -7.53 3.10
C ALA A 147 -0.55 -6.63 3.89
N MET A 148 0.75 -6.88 3.80
CA MET A 148 1.80 -6.20 4.58
C MET A 148 2.32 -4.92 3.93
N LEU A 149 2.37 -4.82 2.60
CA LEU A 149 3.00 -3.70 1.93
C LEU A 149 2.55 -3.62 0.47
N ASP A 150 1.83 -2.56 0.11
CA ASP A 150 1.46 -2.27 -1.29
C ASP A 150 2.22 -1.03 -1.85
N PRO A 151 2.15 -0.75 -3.17
CA PRO A 151 2.81 0.42 -3.75
C PRO A 151 2.34 1.77 -3.17
N MET A 152 1.09 1.89 -2.71
CA MET A 152 0.59 3.11 -2.07
C MET A 152 1.24 3.34 -0.70
N ALA A 153 1.45 2.28 0.08
CA ALA A 153 2.18 2.36 1.34
C ALA A 153 3.64 2.80 1.12
N MET A 154 4.31 2.24 0.11
CA MET A 154 5.66 2.66 -0.31
C MET A 154 5.71 4.14 -0.72
N ILE A 155 4.79 4.57 -1.60
CA ILE A 155 4.71 5.97 -2.07
C ILE A 155 4.42 6.93 -0.90
N THR A 156 3.58 6.53 0.05
CA THR A 156 3.30 7.32 1.26
C THR A 156 4.56 7.54 2.07
N GLY A 157 5.41 6.51 2.21
CA GLY A 157 6.74 6.62 2.81
C GLY A 157 7.63 7.62 2.07
N ALA A 158 7.71 7.53 0.73
CA ALA A 158 8.48 8.46 -0.09
C ALA A 158 8.04 9.92 0.10
N VAL A 159 6.72 10.18 0.03
CA VAL A 159 6.15 11.52 0.19
C VAL A 159 6.43 12.07 1.59
N ALA A 160 6.32 11.25 2.63
CA ALA A 160 6.63 11.68 4.00
C ALA A 160 8.10 12.06 4.16
N LEU A 161 9.04 11.28 3.60
CA LEU A 161 10.47 11.62 3.60
C LEU A 161 10.75 12.93 2.86
N LEU A 162 10.19 13.13 1.67
CA LEU A 162 10.35 14.37 0.92
C LEU A 162 9.85 15.59 1.68
N ARG A 163 8.78 15.44 2.49
CA ARG A 163 8.29 16.52 3.36
C ARG A 163 9.19 16.78 4.55
N CYS A 164 9.86 15.76 5.08
CA CYS A 164 10.85 15.92 6.14
C CYS A 164 12.12 16.63 5.66
N LEU A 165 12.59 16.36 4.44
CA LEU A 165 13.78 17.01 3.87
C LEU A 165 13.58 18.50 3.52
N LYS A 166 12.33 18.94 3.35
CA LYS A 166 11.97 20.34 3.06
C LYS A 166 11.77 21.22 4.29
N ARG A 167 11.92 20.66 5.49
CA ARG A 167 11.82 21.36 6.78
C ARG A 167 13.20 21.55 7.36
#